data_AF-A0A671FLT1-F1
#
_entry.id   AF-A0A671FLT1-F1
#
_cell.length_a   1.000
_cell.length_b   1.000
_cell.length_c   1.000
_cell.angle_alpha   90.00
_cell.angle_beta   90.00
_cell.angle_gamma   90.00
#
_symmetry.space_group_name_H-M   'P 1'
#
loop_
_entity.id
_entity.type
_entity.pdbx_description
1 polymer ?
#
loop_
_entity_poly.entity_id
_entity_poly.type
_entity_poly.pdbx_seq_one_letter_code
_entity_poly.pdbx_strand_id
1 'polypeptide(L)'
;MARAEVGSGGGRGGAGRGAREPEAARPSPAGGPAALRGLRAVSTLDMAAAAAVSCAKRNLRAELKQRLRAISAEERLRQSRLLTQKVIAHSQYQKCKRISIFLSMPDEIETEEIIKDIFQRGKTCFIPRYRFQSNHMDMVKLASPEEISSLPKTSWNIHQPGEDEDREEALSTGGLDLIFMPGLGFDKQGNRLGRGRGYYDAYLKRCVQHQHSKPYTLALAFSEQICLQVPMDENDMKFKLNIYEKLCSDSECERKVKSSGEDTVSLSPVCHGPGQSRAELCLSDQEGQGSH
;
A
#
# COMPACT_ATOMS: atom_id res chain seq x y z
N MET A 1 -61.94 -3.85 24.61
CA MET A 1 -63.37 -3.82 24.26
C MET A 1 -63.46 -4.04 22.75
N ALA A 2 -63.72 -5.27 22.29
CA ALA A 2 -65.05 -5.85 21.99
C ALA A 2 -65.65 -5.16 20.73
N ARG A 3 -66.06 -5.77 19.61
CA ARG A 3 -66.54 -7.10 19.14
C ARG A 3 -66.24 -7.19 17.61
N ALA A 4 -65.93 -8.30 16.94
CA ALA A 4 -66.61 -9.59 16.72
C ALA A 4 -67.90 -9.52 15.85
N GLU A 5 -67.87 -10.20 14.69
CA GLU A 5 -68.90 -11.04 14.01
C GLU A 5 -68.89 -10.86 12.47
N VAL A 6 -69.27 -11.78 11.57
CA VAL A 6 -69.33 -13.27 11.39
C VAL A 6 -69.99 -13.48 10.00
N GLY A 7 -69.65 -14.55 9.28
CA GLY A 7 -70.38 -15.07 8.11
C GLY A 7 -69.46 -15.93 7.24
N SER A 8 -69.42 -17.26 7.25
CA SER A 8 -70.41 -18.37 7.21
C SER A 8 -70.80 -18.82 5.79
N GLY A 9 -70.62 -20.13 5.56
CA GLY A 9 -71.08 -20.92 4.40
C GLY A 9 -69.91 -21.39 3.51
N GLY A 10 -69.55 -22.68 3.37
CA GLY A 10 -70.19 -23.93 3.75
C GLY A 10 -70.35 -24.83 2.51
N GLY A 11 -69.67 -25.99 2.48
CA GLY A 11 -70.20 -27.17 1.79
C GLY A 11 -69.25 -28.10 1.01
N ARG A 12 -68.95 -29.26 1.65
CA ARG A 12 -68.98 -30.67 1.13
C ARG A 12 -68.02 -31.05 -0.01
N GLY A 13 -67.33 -32.20 -0.03
CA GLY A 13 -67.31 -33.40 0.81
C GLY A 13 -66.66 -34.57 0.04
N GLY A 14 -66.23 -35.62 0.76
CA GLY A 14 -65.93 -36.98 0.26
C GLY A 14 -64.46 -37.24 -0.13
N ALA A 15 -63.62 -37.84 0.72
CA ALA A 15 -63.54 -39.25 1.15
C ALA A 15 -62.88 -40.20 0.12
N GLY A 16 -61.69 -40.73 0.46
CA GLY A 16 -61.03 -41.81 -0.25
C GLY A 16 -59.76 -42.26 0.49
N ARG A 17 -59.90 -43.26 1.36
CA ARG A 17 -58.83 -43.92 2.12
C ARG A 17 -58.02 -44.85 1.22
N GLY A 18 -56.72 -44.94 1.45
CA GLY A 18 -55.86 -45.96 0.84
C GLY A 18 -54.43 -45.86 1.36
N ALA A 19 -54.19 -46.36 2.58
CA ALA A 19 -52.85 -46.56 3.11
C ALA A 19 -52.20 -47.77 2.40
N ARG A 20 -50.99 -47.60 1.87
CA ARG A 20 -50.05 -48.69 1.58
C ARG A 20 -48.68 -48.27 2.09
N GLU A 21 -48.08 -49.16 2.87
CA GLU A 21 -46.78 -49.04 3.52
C GLU A 21 -45.64 -48.94 2.49
N PRO A 22 -44.48 -48.33 2.85
CA PRO A 22 -43.31 -48.31 1.99
C PRO A 22 -42.51 -49.62 2.11
N GLU A 23 -42.26 -50.24 0.97
CA GLU A 23 -41.46 -51.45 0.79
C GLU A 23 -39.96 -51.17 0.99
N ALA A 24 -39.33 -51.95 1.88
CA ALA A 24 -37.91 -51.90 2.17
C ALA A 24 -37.06 -52.50 1.04
N ALA A 25 -36.32 -51.67 0.33
CA ALA A 25 -35.32 -52.11 -0.65
C ALA A 25 -33.96 -52.41 0.02
N ARG A 26 -33.43 -53.60 -0.27
CA ARG A 26 -32.15 -54.15 0.22
C ARG A 26 -30.93 -53.47 -0.43
N PRO A 27 -29.73 -53.52 0.20
CA PRO A 27 -28.52 -52.85 -0.28
C PRO A 27 -27.73 -53.70 -1.30
N SER A 28 -26.98 -53.04 -2.17
CA SER A 28 -25.96 -53.64 -3.05
C SER A 28 -24.81 -52.66 -3.31
N PRO A 29 -23.61 -53.16 -3.69
CA PRO A 29 -22.40 -52.90 -2.92
C PRO A 29 -21.47 -51.81 -3.49
N ALA A 30 -20.69 -51.23 -2.57
CA ALA A 30 -19.33 -50.72 -2.71
C ALA A 30 -18.86 -50.27 -4.11
N GLY A 31 -19.04 -48.98 -4.41
CA GLY A 31 -18.23 -48.23 -5.36
C GLY A 31 -17.17 -47.41 -4.60
N GLY A 32 -15.90 -47.55 -5.01
CA GLY A 32 -14.70 -47.10 -4.28
C GLY A 32 -14.57 -45.59 -4.02
N PRO A 33 -13.50 -45.19 -3.29
CA PRO A 33 -13.36 -43.83 -2.80
C PRO A 33 -13.16 -42.86 -3.97
N ALA A 34 -14.12 -41.95 -4.13
CA ALA A 34 -13.95 -40.76 -4.95
C ALA A 34 -12.76 -39.97 -4.40
N ALA A 35 -11.78 -39.76 -5.28
CA ALA A 35 -10.51 -39.14 -4.98
C ALA A 35 -10.66 -37.81 -4.20
N LEU A 36 -10.16 -37.79 -2.97
CA LEU A 36 -9.75 -36.54 -2.33
C LEU A 36 -8.64 -35.92 -3.20
N ARG A 37 -9.01 -34.92 -3.99
CA ARG A 37 -8.07 -34.09 -4.72
C ARG A 37 -7.28 -33.23 -3.73
N GLY A 38 -6.09 -33.73 -3.38
CA GLY A 38 -4.85 -32.96 -3.23
C GLY A 38 -4.86 -31.73 -2.34
N LEU A 39 -4.94 -31.92 -1.02
CA LEU A 39 -4.20 -31.04 -0.11
C LEU A 39 -2.72 -31.41 -0.27
N ARG A 40 -1.93 -30.58 -0.97
CA ARG A 40 -0.47 -30.72 -0.97
C ARG A 40 0.01 -30.53 0.47
N ALA A 41 0.56 -31.58 1.08
CA ALA A 41 1.30 -31.45 2.32
C ALA A 41 2.47 -30.49 2.05
N VAL A 42 2.47 -29.34 2.72
CA VAL A 42 3.58 -28.39 2.66
C VAL A 42 4.80 -29.09 3.28
N SER A 43 5.91 -29.13 2.56
CA SER A 43 7.07 -29.91 3.01
C SER A 43 7.68 -29.29 4.27
N THR A 44 8.38 -30.09 5.09
CA THR A 44 9.08 -29.59 6.28
C THR A 44 10.12 -28.52 5.94
N LEU A 45 10.70 -28.58 4.73
CA LEU A 45 11.62 -27.57 4.17
C LEU A 45 10.91 -26.25 3.90
N ASP A 46 9.69 -26.27 3.32
CA ASP A 46 8.90 -25.07 3.04
C ASP A 46 8.47 -24.36 4.34
N MET A 47 8.14 -25.14 5.38
CA MET A 47 7.82 -24.61 6.71
C MET A 47 9.01 -23.95 7.40
N ALA A 48 10.20 -24.56 7.31
CA ALA A 48 11.42 -23.98 7.85
C ALA A 48 11.81 -22.68 7.12
N ALA A 49 11.67 -22.64 5.80
CA ALA A 49 11.91 -21.44 4.99
C ALA A 49 10.93 -20.31 5.35
N ALA A 50 9.62 -20.61 5.46
CA ALA A 50 8.62 -19.63 5.86
C ALA A 50 8.87 -19.08 7.28
N ALA A 51 9.27 -19.94 8.21
CA ALA A 51 9.64 -19.53 9.57
C ALA A 51 10.88 -18.62 9.59
N ALA A 52 11.89 -18.94 8.78
CA ALA A 52 13.09 -18.11 8.62
C ALA A 52 12.75 -16.73 8.06
N VAL A 53 11.88 -16.65 7.04
CA VAL A 53 11.42 -15.37 6.47
C VAL A 53 10.66 -14.55 7.52
N SER A 54 9.75 -15.18 8.28
CA SER A 54 9.00 -14.51 9.35
C SER A 54 9.93 -13.95 10.45
N CYS A 55 10.96 -14.72 10.83
CA CYS A 55 11.98 -14.29 11.78
C CYS A 55 12.78 -13.08 11.23
N ALA A 56 13.22 -13.15 9.97
CA ALA A 56 13.93 -12.06 9.32
C ALA A 56 13.08 -10.78 9.25
N LYS A 57 11.80 -10.89 8.87
CA LYS A 57 10.85 -9.77 8.90
C LYS A 57 10.70 -9.18 10.30
N ARG A 58 10.59 -10.02 11.34
CA ARG A 58 10.46 -9.55 12.73
C ARG A 58 11.70 -8.76 13.18
N ASN A 59 12.89 -9.27 12.87
CA ASN A 59 14.14 -8.60 13.22
C ASN A 59 14.27 -7.25 12.50
N LEU A 60 14.00 -7.22 11.19
CA LEU A 60 14.03 -5.99 10.41
C LEU A 60 12.98 -4.97 10.90
N ARG A 61 11.78 -5.41 11.31
CA ARG A 61 10.79 -4.50 11.92
C ARG A 61 11.30 -3.89 13.22
N ALA A 62 12.00 -4.65 14.05
CA ALA A 62 12.55 -4.14 15.32
C ALA A 62 13.64 -3.09 15.06
N GLU A 63 14.55 -3.40 14.14
CA GLU A 63 15.61 -2.49 13.71
C GLU A 63 15.05 -1.17 13.14
N LEU A 64 14.12 -1.25 12.18
CA LEU A 64 13.56 -0.05 11.55
C LEU A 64 12.77 0.81 12.53
N LYS A 65 12.06 0.20 13.49
CA LYS A 65 11.42 0.96 14.57
C LYS A 65 12.44 1.72 15.41
N GLN A 66 13.61 1.14 15.67
CA GLN A 66 14.68 1.83 16.40
C GLN A 66 15.24 3.00 15.58
N ARG A 67 15.51 2.80 14.28
CA ARG A 67 15.97 3.87 13.38
C ARG A 67 14.97 5.02 13.32
N LEU A 68 13.68 4.70 13.14
CA LEU A 68 12.60 5.68 13.12
C LEU A 68 12.56 6.46 14.43
N ARG A 69 12.60 5.81 15.59
CA ARG A 69 12.62 6.49 16.89
C ARG A 69 13.79 7.46 17.07
N ALA A 70 14.91 7.23 16.37
CA ALA A 70 16.08 8.11 16.42
C ALA A 70 15.96 9.36 15.52
N ILE A 71 14.98 9.42 14.60
CA ILE A 71 14.77 10.61 13.76
C ILE A 71 14.15 11.71 14.61
N SER A 72 14.79 12.88 14.63
CA SER A 72 14.28 14.06 15.33
C SER A 72 12.98 14.57 14.69
N ALA A 73 12.14 15.26 15.47
CA ALA A 73 10.91 15.85 14.96
C ALA A 73 11.16 16.85 13.81
N GLU A 74 12.24 17.63 13.89
CA GLU A 74 12.66 18.56 12.84
C GLU A 74 12.99 17.82 11.53
N GLU A 75 13.77 16.74 11.61
CA GLU A 75 14.15 15.97 10.42
C GLU A 75 12.95 15.27 9.81
N ARG A 76 12.01 14.78 10.64
CA ARG A 76 10.74 14.22 10.15
C ARG A 76 9.94 15.22 9.34
N LEU A 77 9.78 16.43 9.88
CA LEU A 77 9.06 17.51 9.20
C LEU A 77 9.78 17.95 7.92
N ARG A 78 11.12 18.06 7.97
CA ARG A 78 11.95 18.42 6.81
C ARG A 78 11.79 17.41 5.68
N GLN A 79 11.92 16.12 5.96
CA GLN A 79 11.73 15.07 4.94
C GLN A 79 10.28 15.02 4.43
N SER A 80 9.29 15.18 5.31
CA SER A 80 7.88 15.20 4.91
C SER A 80 7.57 16.34 3.93
N ARG A 81 8.01 17.57 4.21
CA ARG A 81 7.86 18.72 3.30
C ARG A 81 8.50 18.49 1.93
N LEU A 82 9.70 17.92 1.90
CA LEU A 82 10.38 17.60 0.63
C LEU A 82 9.61 16.55 -0.17
N LEU A 83 9.06 15.53 0.51
CA LEU A 83 8.25 14.51 -0.15
C LEU A 83 6.92 15.07 -0.64
N THR A 84 6.26 15.95 0.12
CA THR A 84 5.06 16.68 -0.33
C THR A 84 5.33 17.39 -1.66
N GLN A 85 6.43 18.16 -1.74
CA GLN A 85 6.79 18.87 -2.99
C GLN A 85 7.00 17.90 -4.16
N LYS A 86 7.70 16.78 -3.93
CA LYS A 86 7.92 15.74 -4.96
C LYS A 86 6.62 15.08 -5.41
N VAL A 87 5.71 14.79 -4.47
CA VAL A 87 4.39 14.21 -4.75
C VAL A 87 3.56 15.15 -5.61
N ILE A 88 3.48 16.43 -5.23
CA ILE A 88 2.72 17.44 -5.97
C ILE A 88 3.24 17.62 -7.40
N ALA A 89 4.56 17.52 -7.60
CA ALA A 89 5.20 17.54 -8.91
C ALA A 89 5.11 16.21 -9.68
N HIS A 90 4.69 15.10 -9.05
CA HIS A 90 4.66 13.78 -9.68
C HIS A 90 3.58 13.71 -10.77
N SER A 91 3.97 13.37 -12.00
CA SER A 91 3.07 13.29 -13.16
C SER A 91 1.86 12.35 -12.97
N GLN A 92 2.06 11.15 -12.41
CA GLN A 92 0.95 10.24 -12.05
C GLN A 92 0.00 10.88 -11.02
N TYR A 93 0.52 11.44 -9.93
CA TYR A 93 -0.31 12.15 -8.94
C TYR A 93 -1.18 13.24 -9.58
N GLN A 94 -0.60 14.04 -10.48
CA GLN A 94 -1.33 15.09 -11.20
C GLN A 94 -2.48 14.53 -12.04
N LYS A 95 -2.29 13.38 -12.70
CA LYS A 95 -3.29 12.72 -13.57
C LYS A 95 -4.39 11.97 -12.80
N CYS A 96 -4.06 11.40 -11.64
CA CYS A 96 -4.99 10.61 -10.83
C CYS A 96 -6.13 11.47 -10.27
N LYS A 97 -7.35 10.94 -10.26
CA LYS A 97 -8.57 11.61 -9.77
C LYS A 97 -9.06 10.99 -8.46
N ARG A 98 -8.92 9.69 -8.29
CA ARG A 98 -9.35 8.93 -7.11
C ARG A 98 -8.13 8.41 -6.35
N ILE A 99 -7.86 8.98 -5.19
CA ILE A 99 -6.61 8.78 -4.46
C ILE A 99 -6.89 8.23 -3.07
N SER A 100 -6.18 7.17 -2.71
CA SER A 100 -6.12 6.69 -1.33
C SER A 100 -4.86 7.19 -0.65
N ILE A 101 -5.01 7.73 0.56
CA ILE A 101 -3.91 8.23 1.39
C ILE A 101 -4.12 7.83 2.85
N PHE A 102 -3.05 7.42 3.53
CA PHE A 102 -3.10 7.08 4.95
C PHE A 102 -3.05 8.35 5.81
N LEU A 103 -3.62 8.29 7.02
CA LEU A 103 -3.41 9.32 8.03
C LEU A 103 -2.19 8.94 8.88
N SER A 104 -1.18 9.81 8.87
CA SER A 104 0.17 9.50 9.34
C SER A 104 0.23 9.16 10.83
N MET A 105 0.92 8.06 11.15
CA MET A 105 1.41 7.81 12.51
C MET A 105 2.69 8.62 12.80
N PRO A 106 3.08 8.81 14.08
CA PRO A 106 4.29 9.55 14.45
C PRO A 106 5.58 9.03 13.82
N ASP A 107 5.63 7.75 13.46
CA ASP A 107 6.78 7.09 12.83
C ASP A 107 6.70 7.05 11.29
N GLU A 108 5.76 7.77 10.67
CA GLU A 108 5.52 7.83 9.21
C GLU A 108 5.72 9.26 8.64
N ILE A 109 5.83 9.36 7.31
CA ILE A 109 5.81 10.65 6.61
C ILE A 109 4.49 11.37 6.89
N GLU A 110 4.55 12.67 7.18
CA GLU A 110 3.35 13.49 7.36
C GLU A 110 2.64 13.72 6.01
N THR A 111 1.33 13.48 6.00
CA THR A 111 0.51 13.49 4.79
C THR A 111 -0.50 14.63 4.74
N GLU A 112 -0.58 15.47 5.79
CA GLU A 112 -1.59 16.52 5.91
C GLU A 112 -1.56 17.51 4.73
N GLU A 113 -0.37 17.97 4.33
CA GLU A 113 -0.22 18.88 3.20
C GLU A 113 -0.62 18.24 1.87
N ILE A 114 -0.37 16.94 1.70
CA ILE A 114 -0.79 16.18 0.51
C ILE A 114 -2.32 16.07 0.48
N ILE A 115 -2.96 15.80 1.62
CA ILE A 115 -4.43 15.75 1.73
C ILE A 115 -5.03 17.10 1.33
N LYS A 116 -4.50 18.22 1.84
CA LYS A 116 -4.96 19.56 1.46
C LYS A 116 -4.85 19.79 -0.05
N ASP A 117 -3.73 19.43 -0.67
CA ASP A 117 -3.54 19.58 -2.13
C ASP A 117 -4.48 18.66 -2.94
N ILE A 118 -4.78 17.45 -2.47
CA ILE A 118 -5.77 16.55 -3.10
C ILE A 118 -7.12 17.27 -3.22
N PHE A 119 -7.62 17.86 -2.13
CA PHE A 119 -8.89 18.59 -2.14
C PHE A 119 -8.84 19.88 -2.96
N GLN A 120 -7.75 20.66 -2.86
CA GLN A 120 -7.56 21.89 -3.65
C GLN A 120 -7.61 21.61 -5.16
N ARG A 121 -7.16 20.43 -5.60
CA ARG A 121 -7.21 20.00 -7.01
C ARG A 121 -8.53 19.35 -7.43
N GLY A 122 -9.53 19.31 -6.54
CA GLY A 122 -10.83 18.68 -6.83
C GLY A 122 -10.75 17.16 -7.01
N LYS A 123 -9.73 16.51 -6.45
CA LYS A 123 -9.57 15.05 -6.49
C LYS A 123 -10.42 14.42 -5.39
N THR A 124 -10.83 13.17 -5.59
CA THR A 124 -11.55 12.39 -4.57
C THR A 124 -10.55 11.71 -3.65
N CYS A 125 -10.65 12.02 -2.34
CA CYS A 125 -9.77 11.49 -1.30
C CYS A 125 -10.43 10.31 -0.57
N PHE A 126 -9.70 9.22 -0.41
CA PHE A 126 -10.10 8.07 0.39
C PHE A 126 -9.05 7.78 1.47
N ILE A 127 -9.49 7.47 2.68
CA ILE A 127 -8.63 7.11 3.81
C ILE A 127 -8.90 5.67 4.30
N PRO A 128 -7.92 4.99 4.90
CA PRO A 128 -8.13 3.67 5.48
C PRO A 128 -9.15 3.68 6.63
N ARG A 129 -10.09 2.73 6.60
CA ARG A 129 -10.91 2.33 7.75
C ARG A 129 -10.59 0.87 8.09
N TYR A 130 -10.03 0.65 9.27
CA TYR A 130 -9.60 -0.68 9.72
C TYR A 130 -10.70 -1.38 10.52
N ARG A 131 -10.92 -2.67 10.23
CA ARG A 131 -11.70 -3.59 11.07
C ARG A 131 -10.73 -4.51 11.82
N PHE A 132 -10.55 -4.27 13.11
CA PHE A 132 -9.52 -4.93 13.92
C PHE A 132 -9.80 -6.42 14.17
N GLN A 133 -11.05 -6.83 14.06
CA GLN A 133 -11.50 -8.19 14.33
C GLN A 133 -11.22 -9.16 13.15
N SER A 134 -11.05 -8.65 11.92
CA SER A 134 -11.00 -9.47 10.70
C SER A 134 -9.80 -9.23 9.78
N ASN A 135 -8.78 -8.48 10.22
CA ASN A 135 -7.67 -8.02 9.36
C ASN A 135 -8.16 -7.39 8.03
N HIS A 136 -9.37 -6.83 8.04
CA HIS A 136 -10.01 -6.21 6.87
C HIS A 136 -9.87 -4.69 6.93
N MET A 137 -9.64 -4.08 5.77
CA MET A 137 -9.51 -2.63 5.63
C MET A 137 -10.22 -2.21 4.35
N ASP A 138 -11.01 -1.14 4.44
CA ASP A 138 -11.60 -0.47 3.28
C ASP A 138 -11.01 0.93 3.14
N MET A 139 -11.06 1.48 1.94
CA MET A 139 -10.73 2.89 1.70
C MET A 139 -12.04 3.65 1.57
N VAL A 140 -12.32 4.52 2.53
CA VAL A 140 -13.58 5.26 2.65
C VAL A 140 -13.37 6.72 2.31
N LYS A 141 -14.36 7.32 1.63
CA LYS A 141 -14.27 8.70 1.15
C LYS A 141 -14.24 9.70 2.30
N LEU A 142 -13.31 10.63 2.21
CA LEU A 142 -13.21 11.79 3.07
C LEU A 142 -13.90 12.99 2.38
N ALA A 143 -14.71 13.74 3.12
CA ALA A 143 -15.48 14.88 2.63
C ALA A 143 -14.66 16.18 2.59
N SER A 144 -13.78 16.39 3.58
CA SER A 144 -12.85 17.52 3.60
C SER A 144 -11.61 17.24 4.47
N PRO A 145 -10.53 18.01 4.37
CA PRO A 145 -9.40 17.90 5.30
C PRO A 145 -9.81 18.14 6.77
N GLU A 146 -10.71 19.09 7.01
CA GLU A 146 -11.14 19.51 8.35
C GLU A 146 -11.93 18.42 9.07
N GLU A 147 -12.63 17.57 8.31
CA GLU A 147 -13.38 16.43 8.83
C GLU A 147 -12.49 15.50 9.66
N ILE A 148 -11.22 15.33 9.29
CA ILE A 148 -10.29 14.41 9.96
C ILE A 148 -10.27 14.64 11.47
N SER A 149 -10.20 15.91 11.89
CA SER A 149 -10.14 16.29 13.31
C SER A 149 -11.40 15.93 14.10
N SER A 150 -12.54 15.76 13.41
CA SER A 150 -13.82 15.37 14.02
C SER A 150 -14.02 13.86 14.12
N LEU A 151 -13.25 13.07 13.38
CA LEU A 151 -13.37 11.61 13.37
C LEU A 151 -12.90 11.01 14.70
N PRO A 152 -13.52 9.90 15.17
CA PRO A 152 -13.01 9.18 16.33
C PRO A 152 -11.62 8.58 16.04
N LYS A 153 -10.88 8.32 17.12
CA LYS A 153 -9.56 7.69 17.05
C LYS A 153 -9.62 6.21 17.36
N THR A 154 -8.83 5.45 16.62
CA THR A 154 -8.57 4.02 16.90
C THR A 154 -7.63 3.83 18.10
N SER A 155 -7.43 2.57 18.51
CA SER A 155 -6.40 2.18 19.49
C SER A 155 -4.96 2.49 19.04
N TRP A 156 -4.74 2.82 17.77
CA TRP A 156 -3.46 3.30 17.24
C TRP A 156 -3.34 4.83 17.23
N ASN A 157 -4.31 5.55 17.82
CA ASN A 157 -4.38 7.01 17.84
C ASN A 157 -4.50 7.64 16.43
N ILE A 158 -5.02 6.88 15.46
CA ILE A 158 -5.29 7.33 14.09
C ILE A 158 -6.78 7.61 13.96
N HIS A 159 -7.14 8.73 13.34
CA HIS A 159 -8.52 9.09 13.00
C HIS A 159 -9.10 8.16 11.94
N GLN A 160 -10.34 7.70 12.12
CA GLN A 160 -11.11 7.03 11.05
C GLN A 160 -12.62 7.18 11.32
N PRO A 161 -13.48 7.05 10.29
CA PRO A 161 -14.93 6.98 10.49
C PRO A 161 -15.33 5.84 11.43
N GLY A 162 -16.46 6.02 12.12
CA GLY A 162 -17.02 5.00 13.02
C GLY A 162 -17.39 3.72 12.27
N GLU A 163 -17.49 2.60 12.99
CA GLU A 163 -17.91 1.32 12.39
C GLU A 163 -19.35 1.38 11.86
N ASP A 164 -20.24 2.10 12.56
CA ASP A 164 -21.66 2.26 12.20
C ASP A 164 -21.92 3.37 11.17
N GLU A 165 -20.87 4.07 10.74
CA GLU A 165 -21.01 5.19 9.82
C GLU A 165 -20.96 4.72 8.37
N ASP A 166 -22.05 4.97 7.63
CA ASP A 166 -22.10 4.65 6.21
C ASP A 166 -21.21 5.62 5.41
N ARG A 167 -20.31 5.05 4.62
CA ARG A 167 -19.29 5.78 3.88
C ARG A 167 -19.10 5.17 2.51
N GLU A 168 -18.94 6.04 1.51
CA GLU A 168 -18.61 5.63 0.16
C GLU A 168 -17.26 4.89 0.14
N GLU A 169 -17.27 3.61 -0.25
CA GLU A 169 -16.07 2.79 -0.36
C GLU A 169 -15.46 2.88 -1.76
N ALA A 170 -14.13 3.00 -1.85
CA ALA A 170 -13.47 3.23 -3.13
C ALA A 170 -13.74 2.10 -4.15
N LEU A 171 -13.78 0.84 -3.71
CA LEU A 171 -14.01 -0.32 -4.58
C LEU A 171 -15.46 -0.45 -5.03
N SER A 172 -16.43 0.11 -4.30
CA SER A 172 -17.85 0.07 -4.72
C SER A 172 -18.19 1.17 -5.72
N THR A 173 -17.38 2.23 -5.81
CA THR A 173 -17.63 3.39 -6.68
C THR A 173 -16.59 3.61 -7.78
N GLY A 174 -15.92 2.53 -8.23
CA GLY A 174 -15.07 2.55 -9.43
C GLY A 174 -13.57 2.40 -9.19
N GLY A 175 -13.13 2.11 -7.96
CA GLY A 175 -11.74 1.80 -7.65
C GLY A 175 -10.88 3.01 -7.28
N LEU A 176 -9.58 2.89 -7.49
CA LEU A 176 -8.56 3.90 -7.15
C LEU A 176 -7.56 4.03 -8.28
N ASP A 177 -7.14 5.26 -8.57
CA ASP A 177 -6.08 5.51 -9.55
C ASP A 177 -4.69 5.42 -8.88
N LEU A 178 -4.58 5.92 -7.65
CA LEU A 178 -3.35 5.98 -6.88
C LEU A 178 -3.59 5.60 -5.42
N ILE A 179 -2.66 4.81 -4.86
CA ILE A 179 -2.61 4.47 -3.43
C ILE A 179 -1.25 4.89 -2.88
N PHE A 180 -1.26 5.80 -1.90
CA PHE A 180 -0.08 6.06 -1.07
C PHE A 180 0.11 4.94 -0.07
N MET A 181 1.28 4.30 -0.12
CA MET A 181 1.58 3.08 0.62
C MET A 181 2.43 3.40 1.86
N PRO A 182 1.91 3.18 3.09
CA PRO A 182 2.72 3.23 4.29
C PRO A 182 3.45 1.90 4.52
N GLY A 183 4.52 1.95 5.32
CA GLY A 183 5.33 0.79 5.66
C GLY A 183 6.40 1.15 6.69
N LEU A 184 6.98 0.15 7.33
CA LEU A 184 8.14 0.32 8.20
C LEU A 184 9.43 0.40 7.38
N GLY A 185 9.51 -0.35 6.27
CA GLY A 185 10.67 -0.35 5.40
C GLY A 185 10.34 -0.71 3.96
N PHE A 186 11.23 -0.31 3.07
CA PHE A 186 11.10 -0.49 1.63
C PHE A 186 12.48 -0.79 1.04
N ASP A 187 12.56 -1.52 -0.06
CA ASP A 187 13.81 -1.64 -0.82
C ASP A 187 13.68 -1.09 -2.25
N LYS A 188 14.82 -0.94 -2.93
CA LYS A 188 14.87 -0.39 -4.31
C LYS A 188 14.19 -1.28 -5.36
N GLN A 189 13.80 -2.51 -5.00
CA GLN A 189 13.03 -3.40 -5.87
C GLN A 189 11.52 -3.17 -5.71
N GLY A 190 11.11 -2.30 -4.80
CA GLY A 190 9.72 -1.98 -4.50
C GLY A 190 9.07 -2.95 -3.50
N ASN A 191 9.86 -3.78 -2.83
CA ASN A 191 9.35 -4.62 -1.75
C ASN A 191 9.05 -3.77 -0.52
N ARG A 192 8.06 -4.19 0.27
CA ARG A 192 7.54 -3.42 1.41
C ARG A 192 7.43 -4.27 2.66
N LEU A 193 7.96 -3.78 3.76
CA LEU A 193 7.76 -4.34 5.09
C LEU A 193 6.67 -3.57 5.85
N GLY A 194 5.47 -4.15 5.93
CA GLY A 194 4.39 -3.62 6.76
C GLY A 194 4.56 -3.91 8.26
N ARG A 195 3.61 -3.43 9.07
CA ARG A 195 3.57 -3.65 10.53
C ARG A 195 3.21 -5.07 10.97
N GLY A 196 2.83 -5.95 10.02
CA GLY A 196 2.64 -7.39 10.25
C GLY A 196 1.19 -7.90 10.18
N ARG A 197 0.20 -7.02 9.99
CA ARG A 197 -1.22 -7.39 9.89
C ARG A 197 -1.71 -7.69 8.46
N GLY A 198 -0.92 -7.35 7.44
CA GLY A 198 -1.25 -7.66 6.05
C GLY A 198 -2.41 -6.85 5.43
N TYR A 199 -2.94 -5.82 6.10
CA TYR A 199 -4.08 -5.02 5.61
C TYR A 199 -3.90 -4.53 4.17
N TYR A 200 -2.76 -3.90 3.88
CA TYR A 200 -2.47 -3.36 2.54
C TYR A 200 -2.29 -4.47 1.51
N ASP A 201 -1.65 -5.58 1.86
CA ASP A 201 -1.44 -6.71 0.95
C ASP A 201 -2.79 -7.36 0.58
N ALA A 202 -3.69 -7.52 1.56
CA ALA A 202 -5.06 -7.99 1.35
C ALA A 202 -5.90 -7.00 0.52
N TYR A 203 -5.81 -5.70 0.82
CA TYR A 203 -6.54 -4.66 0.08
C TYR A 203 -6.09 -4.56 -1.38
N LEU A 204 -4.78 -4.66 -1.64
CA LEU A 204 -4.25 -4.65 -2.99
C LEU A 204 -4.68 -5.88 -3.80
N LYS A 205 -4.80 -7.07 -3.18
CA LYS A 205 -5.39 -8.24 -3.83
C LYS A 205 -6.84 -7.99 -4.24
N ARG A 206 -7.64 -7.36 -3.37
CA ARG A 206 -9.01 -6.94 -3.68
C ARG A 206 -9.06 -5.93 -4.83
N CYS A 207 -8.12 -4.98 -4.90
CA CYS A 207 -8.06 -4.03 -6.01
C CYS A 207 -7.85 -4.75 -7.36
N VAL A 208 -6.96 -5.76 -7.40
CA VAL A 208 -6.72 -6.55 -8.62
C VAL A 208 -7.96 -7.38 -9.01
N GLN A 209 -8.74 -7.84 -8.04
CA GLN A 209 -9.94 -8.65 -8.29
C GLN A 209 -11.14 -7.81 -8.74
N HIS A 210 -11.28 -6.57 -8.26
CA HIS A 210 -12.49 -5.77 -8.43
C HIS A 210 -12.34 -4.57 -9.36
N GLN A 211 -11.12 -4.14 -9.70
CA GLN A 211 -10.88 -3.00 -10.60
C GLN A 211 -10.38 -3.46 -11.96
N HIS A 212 -10.84 -2.81 -13.04
CA HIS A 212 -10.38 -3.08 -14.40
C HIS A 212 -8.89 -2.78 -14.60
N SER A 213 -8.40 -1.71 -13.98
CA SER A 213 -6.99 -1.31 -14.01
C SER A 213 -6.42 -1.34 -12.61
N LYS A 214 -5.21 -1.88 -12.48
CA LYS A 214 -4.48 -1.90 -11.20
C LYS A 214 -4.09 -0.47 -10.79
N PRO A 215 -4.34 -0.06 -9.53
CA PRO A 215 -3.94 1.25 -9.04
C PRO A 215 -2.43 1.42 -9.11
N TYR A 216 -1.99 2.64 -9.38
CA TYR A 216 -0.60 3.02 -9.18
C TYR A 216 -0.30 3.07 -7.68
N THR A 217 0.84 2.54 -7.25
CA THR A 217 1.24 2.48 -5.85
C THR A 217 2.50 3.30 -5.64
N LEU A 218 2.45 4.25 -4.70
CA LEU A 218 3.56 5.17 -4.41
C LEU A 218 3.86 5.14 -2.91
N ALA A 219 5.07 4.74 -2.52
CA ALA A 219 5.47 4.78 -1.11
C ALA A 219 6.04 6.15 -0.74
N LEU A 220 5.64 6.61 0.44
CA LEU A 220 6.24 7.74 1.11
C LEU A 220 7.10 7.20 2.25
N ALA A 221 8.40 7.43 2.17
CA ALA A 221 9.37 6.83 3.08
C ALA A 221 10.43 7.85 3.50
N PHE A 222 10.78 7.86 4.78
CA PHE A 222 12.03 8.47 5.21
C PHE A 222 13.22 7.73 4.59
N SER A 223 14.36 8.39 4.38
CA SER A 223 15.59 7.74 3.93
C SER A 223 15.99 6.56 4.82
N GLU A 224 15.70 6.63 6.11
CA GLU A 224 16.01 5.65 7.15
C GLU A 224 15.18 4.36 7.02
N GLN A 225 14.10 4.41 6.25
CA GLN A 225 13.23 3.27 5.95
C GLN A 225 13.70 2.48 4.72
N ILE A 226 14.72 2.95 4.02
CA ILE A 226 15.25 2.30 2.82
C ILE A 226 16.25 1.22 3.23
N CYS A 227 15.94 -0.01 2.83
CA CYS A 227 16.70 -1.22 3.10
C CYS A 227 17.40 -1.69 1.83
N LEU A 228 18.48 -2.45 2.00
CA LEU A 228 19.11 -3.18 0.89
C LEU A 228 18.17 -4.24 0.31
N GLN A 229 17.51 -4.98 1.19
CA GLN A 229 16.56 -6.02 0.83
C GLN A 229 15.50 -6.15 1.92
N VAL A 230 14.24 -6.22 1.52
CA VAL A 230 13.14 -6.63 2.40
C VAL A 230 12.93 -8.15 2.25
N PRO A 231 12.91 -8.94 3.33
CA PRO A 231 12.53 -10.34 3.27
C PRO A 231 11.07 -10.48 2.84
N MET A 232 10.81 -11.26 1.79
CA MET A 232 9.49 -11.46 1.20
C MET A 232 9.07 -12.93 1.23
N ASP A 233 7.77 -13.17 1.34
CA ASP A 233 7.11 -14.45 1.14
C ASP A 233 6.03 -14.33 0.05
N GLU A 234 5.36 -15.44 -0.24
CA GLU A 234 4.35 -15.53 -1.31
C GLU A 234 3.09 -14.70 -1.04
N ASN A 235 2.85 -14.32 0.21
CA ASN A 235 1.68 -13.53 0.58
C ASN A 235 1.90 -12.02 0.40
N ASP A 236 3.17 -11.58 0.35
CA ASP A 236 3.50 -10.17 0.15
C ASP A 236 3.27 -9.76 -1.30
N MET A 237 2.64 -8.60 -1.47
CA MET A 237 2.39 -8.09 -2.79
C MET A 237 3.62 -7.36 -3.35
N LYS A 238 4.22 -7.92 -4.40
CA LYS A 238 5.25 -7.26 -5.21
C LYS A 238 4.59 -6.25 -6.15
N PHE A 239 4.41 -5.02 -5.70
CA PHE A 239 4.04 -3.93 -6.59
C PHE A 239 5.29 -3.21 -7.07
N LYS A 240 5.23 -2.64 -8.29
CA LYS A 240 6.20 -1.63 -8.71
C LYS A 240 5.95 -0.39 -7.86
N LEU A 241 6.55 -0.41 -6.69
CA LEU A 241 6.43 0.66 -5.72
C LEU A 241 7.48 1.71 -6.10
N ASN A 242 6.99 2.82 -6.63
CA ASN A 242 7.87 3.96 -6.79
C ASN A 242 8.12 4.54 -5.40
N ILE A 243 9.38 4.78 -5.08
CA ILE A 243 9.80 5.28 -3.78
C ILE A 243 10.32 6.68 -4.00
N TYR A 244 9.76 7.64 -3.29
CA TYR A 244 10.45 8.90 -3.10
C TYR A 244 11.30 8.80 -1.85
N GLU A 245 12.61 8.86 -2.05
CA GLU A 245 13.58 9.10 -0.99
C GLU A 245 14.17 10.50 -1.14
N LYS A 246 14.74 11.02 -0.06
CA LYS A 246 15.77 12.05 -0.18
C LYS A 246 16.96 11.41 -0.92
N LEU A 247 17.01 11.57 -2.25
CA LEU A 247 18.32 11.65 -2.90
C LEU A 247 19.04 12.79 -2.19
N CYS A 248 20.19 12.53 -1.60
CA CYS A 248 21.06 13.58 -1.11
C CYS A 248 21.22 14.56 -2.28
N SER A 249 20.58 15.73 -2.19
CA SER A 249 20.77 16.80 -3.14
C SER A 249 22.22 17.23 -3.01
N ASP A 250 23.05 16.87 -4.00
CA ASP A 250 24.20 17.58 -4.62
C ASP A 250 25.08 18.55 -3.80
N SER A 251 24.96 18.57 -2.48
CA SER A 251 25.67 19.47 -1.54
C SER A 251 26.96 18.84 -0.98
N GLU A 252 27.23 17.57 -1.34
CA GLU A 252 28.57 16.99 -1.23
C GLU A 252 29.40 17.20 -2.51
N CYS A 253 28.76 17.48 -3.65
CA CYS A 253 29.47 17.86 -4.88
C CYS A 253 29.88 19.34 -4.85
N GLU A 254 29.03 20.23 -4.34
CA GLU A 254 29.36 21.67 -4.19
C GLU A 254 30.44 21.96 -3.11
N ARG A 255 30.61 21.06 -2.13
CA ARG A 255 31.69 21.20 -1.12
C ARG A 255 33.07 20.87 -1.66
N LYS A 256 33.18 20.26 -2.84
CA LYS A 256 34.48 20.02 -3.50
C LYS A 256 34.81 21.02 -4.61
N VAL A 257 33.92 21.99 -4.89
CA VAL A 257 34.14 23.05 -5.89
C VAL A 257 34.45 24.41 -5.25
N LYS A 258 34.33 24.55 -3.92
CA LYS A 258 34.65 25.80 -3.19
C LYS A 258 36.00 25.79 -2.44
N SER A 259 37.01 25.07 -2.93
CA SER A 259 38.39 25.16 -2.41
C SER A 259 39.46 25.50 -3.43
N SER A 260 39.10 25.97 -4.62
CA SER A 260 40.05 26.57 -5.56
C SER A 260 39.36 27.73 -6.23
N GLY A 261 39.80 28.93 -5.89
CA GLY A 261 39.29 30.15 -6.47
C GLY A 261 39.61 30.27 -7.96
N GLU A 262 38.90 31.23 -8.54
CA GLU A 262 39.20 31.99 -9.74
C GLU A 262 38.58 31.52 -11.07
N ASP A 263 37.86 32.50 -11.60
CA ASP A 263 37.52 32.83 -12.98
C ASP A 263 36.29 32.25 -13.71
N THR A 264 35.50 33.24 -14.15
CA THR A 264 34.24 33.24 -14.87
C THR A 264 34.33 32.64 -16.27
N VAL A 265 33.30 31.88 -16.69
CA VAL A 265 32.58 32.07 -17.97
C VAL A 265 31.18 31.44 -17.86
N SER A 266 30.17 32.22 -18.25
CA SER A 266 28.77 31.85 -18.45
C SER A 266 28.58 30.90 -19.63
N LEU A 267 27.76 29.85 -19.51
CA LEU A 267 27.00 29.25 -20.63
C LEU A 267 25.79 28.46 -20.09
N SER A 268 24.64 28.67 -20.74
CA SER A 268 23.32 28.09 -20.43
C SER A 268 23.21 26.59 -20.78
N PRO A 269 22.16 25.86 -20.33
CA PRO A 269 22.18 24.41 -20.26
C PRO A 269 21.83 23.75 -21.60
N VAL A 270 22.62 22.76 -22.00
CA VAL A 270 22.25 21.83 -23.08
C VAL A 270 21.98 20.46 -22.46
N CYS A 271 20.71 20.08 -22.47
CA CYS A 271 20.23 18.75 -22.12
C CYS A 271 20.75 17.72 -23.14
N HIS A 272 21.43 16.66 -22.70
CA HIS A 272 21.54 15.42 -23.48
C HIS A 272 21.26 14.20 -22.59
N GLY A 273 20.37 13.35 -23.08
CA GLY A 273 20.03 12.03 -22.53
C GLY A 273 21.10 10.96 -22.84
N PRO A 274 20.81 9.70 -22.54
CA PRO A 274 21.79 8.76 -22.01
C PRO A 274 22.53 7.92 -23.07
N GLY A 275 23.75 7.51 -22.70
CA GLY A 275 24.42 6.33 -23.26
C GLY A 275 25.56 6.64 -24.22
N GLN A 276 26.78 6.31 -23.82
CA GLN A 276 27.55 5.19 -24.39
C GLN A 276 28.96 5.18 -23.80
N SER A 277 29.42 3.96 -23.53
CA SER A 277 30.79 3.62 -23.18
C SER A 277 31.78 4.11 -24.25
N ARG A 278 32.96 4.57 -23.83
CA ARG A 278 34.23 4.04 -24.36
C ARG A 278 35.39 4.49 -23.47
N ALA A 279 36.15 3.49 -23.04
CA ALA A 279 37.52 3.66 -22.62
C ALA A 279 38.36 4.00 -23.86
N GLU A 280 39.29 4.94 -23.73
CA GLU A 280 40.53 4.92 -24.50
C GLU A 280 41.63 5.65 -23.72
N LEU A 281 42.69 4.90 -23.42
CA LEU A 281 44.02 5.35 -23.03
C LEU A 281 44.74 5.87 -24.27
N CYS A 282 45.47 6.98 -24.14
CA CYS A 282 46.79 7.24 -24.74
C CYS A 282 47.28 8.59 -24.17
N LEU A 283 48.29 8.60 -23.30
CA LEU A 283 49.73 8.62 -23.60
C LEU A 283 50.18 9.91 -24.29
N SER A 284 50.99 10.65 -23.51
CA SER A 284 52.18 11.42 -23.88
C SER A 284 52.09 12.44 -25.02
N ASP A 285 52.36 13.70 -24.68
CA ASP A 285 53.41 14.45 -25.36
C ASP A 285 54.17 15.32 -24.35
N GLN A 286 55.49 15.10 -24.34
CA GLN A 286 56.50 16.02 -23.85
C GLN A 286 56.85 17.01 -24.97
N GLU A 287 57.66 18.01 -24.60
CA GLU A 287 58.23 19.10 -25.41
C GLU A 287 57.35 20.36 -25.43
N GLY A 288 57.85 21.54 -25.07
CA GLY A 288 59.20 21.91 -24.68
C GLY A 288 59.30 23.44 -24.62
N GLN A 289 60.28 23.89 -23.83
CA GLN A 289 61.06 25.12 -23.98
C GLN A 289 60.36 26.49 -23.91
N GLY A 290 60.94 27.35 -23.06
CA GLY A 290 61.27 28.70 -23.50
C GLY A 290 60.88 29.84 -22.57
N SER A 291 61.79 30.19 -21.66
CA SER A 291 62.26 31.56 -21.39
C SER A 291 61.23 32.67 -21.18
N HIS A 292 61.07 33.13 -19.94
CA HIS A 292 61.85 34.26 -19.38
C HIS A 292 61.67 34.35 -17.86
#